data_AF-A0A6J6JVB3-F1
#
_entry.id   AF-A0A6J6JVB3-F1
#
_cell.length_a   1.000
_cell.length_b   1.000
_cell.length_c   1.000
_cell.angle_alpha   90.00
_cell.angle_beta   90.00
_cell.angle_gamma   90.00
#
_symmetry.space_group_name_H-M   'P 1'
#
loop_
_entity.id
_entity.type
_entity.pdbx_description
1 polymer ?
#
loop_
_entity_poly.entity_id
_entity_poly.type
_entity_poly.pdbx_seq_one_letter_code
_entity_poly.pdbx_strand_id
1 'polypeptide(L)' 'MVCVDPESMGLVENICEQAGVPVSRIGVAGGDRFSVKGLVDLPLSDVVDAWTNHIPSALGAGTAQD' A
#
# COMPACT_ATOMS: atom_id res chain seq x y z
N MET A 1 -1.18 1.55 -10.04
CA MET A 1 -2.17 0.82 -9.22
C MET A 1 -3.37 1.73 -9.04
N VAL A 2 -4.58 1.17 -9.18
CA VAL A 2 -5.83 1.91 -8.96
C VAL A 2 -6.71 1.12 -8.02
N CYS A 3 -7.48 1.81 -7.17
CA CYS A 3 -8.58 1.23 -6.42
C CYS A 3 -9.88 1.64 -7.12
N VAL A 4 -10.78 0.69 -7.30
CA VAL A 4 -12.07 0.90 -7.95
C VAL A 4 -13.16 0.36 -7.02
N ASP A 5 -14.36 0.92 -7.13
CA ASP A 5 -15.51 0.34 -6.48
C ASP A 5 -15.68 -1.12 -6.95
N PRO A 6 -15.93 -2.11 -6.05
CA PRO A 6 -16.09 -3.50 -6.44
C PRO A 6 -17.14 -3.73 -7.53
N GLU A 7 -18.22 -2.93 -7.55
CA GLU A 7 -19.28 -3.02 -8.56
C GLU A 7 -18.79 -2.53 -9.94
N SER A 8 -17.79 -1.66 -9.97
CA SER A 8 -17.19 -1.13 -11.20
C SER A 8 -16.07 -2.00 -11.77
N MET A 9 -15.63 -3.05 -11.05
CA MET A 9 -14.45 -3.86 -11.43
C MET A 9 -14.59 -4.48 -12.83
N GLY A 10 -15.75 -5.06 -13.15
CA GLY A 10 -15.97 -5.68 -14.46
C GLY A 10 -15.91 -4.69 -15.62
N LEU A 11 -16.39 -3.45 -15.40
CA LEU A 11 -16.29 -2.39 -16.41
C LEU A 11 -14.83 -2.02 -16.67
N VAL A 12 -14.02 -1.91 -15.62
CA VAL A 12 -12.59 -1.54 -15.73
C VAL A 12 -11.80 -2.63 -16.43
N GLU A 13 -12.03 -3.89 -16.10
CA GLU A 13 -11.38 -5.03 -16.77
C GLU A 13 -11.71 -5.07 -18.26
N ASN A 14 -12.99 -4.87 -18.61
CA ASN A 14 -13.41 -4.84 -20.02
C ASN A 14 -12.74 -3.70 -20.81
N ILE A 15 -12.60 -2.51 -20.21
CA ILE A 15 -11.89 -1.39 -20.85
C ILE A 15 -10.42 -1.72 -21.06
N CYS A 16 -9.76 -2.31 -20.06
CA CYS A 16 -8.36 -2.73 -20.17
C CYS A 16 -8.17 -3.82 -21.23
N GLU A 17 -9.06 -4.81 -21.29
CA GLU A 17 -9.03 -5.88 -22.29
C GLU A 17 -9.20 -5.31 -23.72
N GLN A 18 -10.18 -4.44 -23.93
CA GLN A 18 -10.40 -3.77 -25.24
C GLN A 18 -9.19 -2.93 -25.67
N ALA A 19 -8.48 -2.33 -24.71
CA ALA A 19 -7.27 -1.57 -24.96
C ALA A 19 -6.01 -2.46 -25.09
N GLY A 20 -6.11 -3.78 -24.92
CA GLY A 20 -4.97 -4.69 -24.92
C GLY A 20 -4.00 -4.47 -23.76
N VAL A 21 -4.47 -3.92 -22.64
CA VAL A 21 -3.68 -3.62 -21.45
C VAL A 21 -3.80 -4.78 -20.46
N PRO A 22 -2.70 -5.51 -20.17
CA PRO A 22 -2.72 -6.57 -19.17
C PRO A 22 -2.96 -6.00 -17.77
N VAL A 23 -3.89 -6.62 -17.03
CA VAL A 23 -4.21 -6.25 -15.66
C VAL A 23 -4.25 -7.47 -14.75
N SER A 24 -4.00 -7.25 -13.47
CA SER A 24 -4.13 -8.26 -12.43
C SER A 24 -4.76 -7.65 -11.18
N ARG A 25 -5.68 -8.38 -10.55
CA ARG A 25 -6.20 -8.03 -9.23
C ARG A 25 -5.16 -8.39 -8.17
N ILE A 26 -4.70 -7.40 -7.43
CA ILE A 26 -3.64 -7.58 -6.41
C ILE A 26 -4.19 -7.72 -4.98
N GLY A 27 -5.44 -7.31 -4.74
CA GLY A 27 -6.06 -7.37 -3.42
C GLY A 27 -7.25 -6.41 -3.28
N VAL A 28 -7.59 -6.14 -2.03
CA VAL A 28 -8.67 -5.22 -1.62
C VAL A 28 -8.06 -4.15 -0.72
N ALA A 29 -8.54 -2.92 -0.83
CA ALA A 29 -8.15 -1.82 0.06
C ALA A 29 -9.24 -1.57 1.11
N GLY A 30 -8.85 -1.38 2.36
CA GLY A 30 -9.74 -1.08 3.47
C GLY A 30 -9.17 -1.51 4.82
N GLY A 31 -9.86 -1.14 5.90
CA GLY A 31 -9.44 -1.47 7.26
C GLY A 31 -8.20 -0.71 7.73
N ASP A 32 -7.58 -1.21 8.80
CA ASP A 32 -6.44 -0.61 9.52
C ASP A 32 -5.22 -1.53 9.56
N ARG A 33 -5.14 -2.50 8.63
CA ARG A 33 -4.05 -3.47 8.55
C ARG A 33 -3.43 -3.52 7.16
N PHE A 34 -2.12 -3.69 7.12
CA PHE A 34 -1.37 -4.01 5.91
C PHE A 34 -0.99 -5.49 5.91
N SER A 35 -1.58 -6.27 5.00
CA SER A 35 -1.36 -7.72 4.95
C SER A 35 -1.00 -8.23 3.56
N VAL A 36 -0.04 -9.14 3.53
CA VAL A 36 0.34 -9.95 2.37
C VAL A 36 0.43 -11.38 2.84
N LYS A 37 -0.44 -12.24 2.30
CA LYS A 37 -0.58 -13.63 2.72
C LYS A 37 0.77 -14.36 2.69
N GLY A 38 1.15 -14.95 3.83
CA GLY A 38 2.38 -15.73 3.97
C GLY A 38 3.66 -14.90 4.08
N LEU A 39 3.56 -13.57 4.14
CA LEU A 39 4.72 -12.68 4.20
C LEU A 39 4.66 -11.73 5.40
N VAL A 40 3.59 -10.94 5.53
CA VAL A 40 3.48 -9.93 6.58
C VAL A 40 2.02 -9.63 6.91
N ASP A 41 1.74 -9.32 8.16
CA ASP A 41 0.45 -8.82 8.64
C ASP A 41 0.69 -7.87 9.82
N LEU A 42 0.58 -6.56 9.56
CA LEU A 42 0.89 -5.50 10.53
C LEU A 42 -0.24 -4.48 10.63
N PRO A 43 -0.42 -3.81 11.78
CA PRO A 43 -1.21 -2.59 11.85
C PRO A 43 -0.70 -1.55 10.84
N LEU A 44 -1.61 -0.88 10.13
CA LEU A 44 -1.26 0.16 9.16
C LEU A 44 -0.54 1.34 9.84
N SER A 45 -0.89 1.63 11.09
CA SER A 45 -0.21 2.65 11.91
C SER A 45 1.30 2.42 12.00
N ASP A 46 1.71 1.16 12.20
CA ASP A 46 3.10 0.81 12.41
C ASP A 46 3.90 0.94 11.11
N VAL A 47 3.26 0.59 9.98
CA VAL A 47 3.85 0.78 8.64
C VAL A 47 4.03 2.26 8.33
N VAL A 48 3.03 3.09 8.63
CA VAL A 48 3.09 4.53 8.42
C VAL A 48 4.15 5.16 9.32
N ASP A 49 4.18 4.81 10.60
CA ASP A 49 5.16 5.32 11.56
C ASP A 49 6.59 4.96 11.13
N ALA A 50 6.83 3.68 10.79
CA ALA A 50 8.13 3.24 10.30
C ALA A 50 8.54 3.95 9.00
N TRP A 51 7.61 4.24 8.09
CA TRP A 51 7.95 4.99 6.87
C TRP A 51 8.23 6.47 7.16
N THR A 52 7.37 7.13 7.94
CA THR A 52 7.41 8.56 8.17
C THR A 52 8.54 8.97 9.11
N ASN A 53 8.80 8.19 10.17
CA ASN A 53 9.65 8.61 11.27
C ASN A 53 11.05 7.97 11.25
N HIS A 54 11.33 6.98 10.41
CA HIS A 54 12.61 6.29 10.44
C HIS A 54 13.83 7.19 10.17
N ILE A 55 13.77 8.08 9.17
CA ILE A 55 14.87 9.04 8.92
C ILE A 55 14.95 10.09 10.06
N PRO A 56 13.86 10.77 10.47
CA PRO A 56 13.89 11.68 11.61
C PRO A 56 14.49 11.06 12.88
N SER A 57 14.09 9.84 13.23
CA SER A 57 14.63 9.12 14.40
C SER A 57 16.10 8.76 14.24
N ALA A 58 16.52 8.31 13.05
CA ALA A 58 17.91 7.95 12.78
C ALA A 58 18.85 9.17 12.82
N LEU A 59 18.39 10.34 12.38
CA LEU A 59 19.19 11.58 12.35
C LEU A 59 19.14 12.34 13.68
N GLY A 60 18.00 12.34 14.39
CA GLY A 60 17.86 12.99 15.70
C GLY A 60 18.66 12.32 16.83
N ALA A 61 19.00 11.04 16.67
CA ALA A 61 19.93 10.34 17.54
C ALA A 61 21.41 10.77 17.35
N GLY A 62 21.74 11.50 16.28
CA GLY A 62 23.11 11.87 15.91
C GLY A 62 23.47 13.36 16.02
N THR A 63 22.50 14.26 16.23
CA THR A 63 22.74 15.72 16.28
C THR A 63 22.81 16.31 17.68
N ALA A 64 22.82 15.47 18.73
CA ALA A 64 23.31 15.92 20.03
C ALA A 64 24.84 16.02 19.95
N GLN A 65 25.33 17.15 19.43
CA GLN A 65 26.72 17.56 19.65
C GLN A 65 26.86 18.04 21.09
N ASP A 66 27.75 17.38 21.83
CA ASP A 66 28.49 17.98 22.95
C ASP A 66 29.33 19.18 22.47
#